data_AF-A0AAD7MTU7-F1
#
_entry.id   AF-A0AAD7MTU7-F1
#
_cell.length_a   1.000
_cell.length_b   1.000
_cell.length_c   1.000
_cell.angle_alpha   90.00
_cell.angle_beta   90.00
_cell.angle_gamma   90.00
#
_symmetry.space_group_name_H-M   'P 1'
#
loop_
_entity.id
_entity.type
_entity.pdbx_description
1 polymer ?
#
loop_
_entity_poly.entity_id
_entity_poly.type
_entity_poly.pdbx_seq_one_letter_code
_entity_poly.pdbx_strand_id
1 'polypeptide(L)'
;DLDAAIADEQDHHVRHDPIDVIENRCPFHSEEAKTIFSSAVQEVQSAGIIPQYLGVAEAEWDGQPYGETETVKIGRKDVEIQLPFEIWWPRAVAWAQGLEIM
;
A
#
# COMPACT_ATOMS: atom_id res chain seq x y z
N ASP A 1 -31.60 -10.02 19.85
CA ASP A 1 -31.30 -11.12 18.93
C ASP A 1 -30.26 -10.61 17.96
N LEU A 2 -28.98 -10.86 18.25
CA LEU A 2 -27.85 -10.22 17.56
C LEU A 2 -27.67 -10.78 16.14
N ASP A 3 -27.98 -12.06 15.97
CA ASP A 3 -27.89 -12.75 14.68
C ASP A 3 -28.92 -12.20 13.69
N ALA A 4 -30.11 -11.82 14.17
CA ALA A 4 -31.13 -11.17 13.36
C ALA A 4 -30.73 -9.75 12.91
N ALA A 5 -30.04 -8.98 13.77
CA ALA A 5 -29.59 -7.63 13.43
C ALA A 5 -28.44 -7.63 12.41
N ILE A 6 -27.49 -8.58 12.53
CA ILE A 6 -26.39 -8.77 11.58
C ILE A 6 -26.93 -9.17 10.20
N ALA A 7 -27.97 -10.00 10.14
CA ALA A 7 -28.61 -10.39 8.88
C ALA A 7 -29.31 -9.21 8.19
N ASP A 8 -29.91 -8.29 8.95
CA ASP A 8 -30.64 -7.13 8.43
C ASP A 8 -29.69 -6.00 7.94
N GLU A 9 -28.47 -5.92 8.49
CA GLU A 9 -27.42 -4.98 8.07
C GLU A 9 -26.61 -5.44 6.84
N GLN A 10 -26.71 -6.71 6.44
CA GLN A 10 -26.09 -7.15 5.19
C GLN A 10 -26.96 -6.69 4.02
N ASP A 11 -26.48 -5.64 3.33
CA ASP A 11 -27.08 -5.15 2.10
C ASP A 11 -27.12 -6.30 1.07
N HIS A 12 -28.28 -6.94 0.98
CA HIS A 12 -28.50 -8.26 0.37
C HIS A 12 -28.08 -8.33 -1.12
N HIS A 13 -27.73 -7.19 -1.74
CA HIS A 13 -27.54 -7.05 -3.17
C HIS A 13 -26.42 -6.09 -3.60
N VAL A 14 -25.20 -6.18 -3.02
CA VAL A 14 -24.02 -5.80 -3.81
C VAL A 14 -23.77 -6.91 -4.86
N ARG A 15 -24.68 -6.97 -5.83
CA ARG A 15 -24.56 -7.75 -7.07
C ARG A 15 -23.95 -6.83 -8.12
N HIS A 16 -22.71 -6.41 -7.91
CA HIS A 16 -21.96 -5.89 -9.05
C HIS A 16 -21.55 -7.08 -9.91
N ASP A 17 -21.57 -6.91 -11.23
CA ASP A 17 -20.90 -7.87 -12.11
C ASP A 17 -19.46 -8.08 -11.59
N PRO A 18 -18.90 -9.30 -11.67
CA PRO A 18 -17.52 -9.52 -11.30
C PRO A 18 -16.64 -8.43 -11.92
N ILE A 19 -15.85 -7.74 -11.08
CA ILE A 19 -14.89 -6.78 -11.61
C ILE A 19 -13.95 -7.57 -12.51
N ASP A 20 -13.85 -7.17 -13.78
CA ASP A 20 -12.93 -7.81 -14.71
C ASP A 20 -11.54 -7.82 -14.09
N VAL A 21 -11.00 -9.03 -13.93
CA VAL A 21 -9.66 -9.20 -13.41
C VAL A 21 -8.74 -8.54 -14.43
N ILE A 22 -8.07 -7.46 -13.99
CA ILE A 22 -7.09 -6.77 -14.80
C ILE A 22 -6.09 -7.83 -15.27
N GLU A 23 -5.91 -7.92 -16.59
CA GLU A 23 -5.00 -8.89 -17.17
C GLU A 23 -3.62 -8.67 -16.56
N ASN A 24 -2.90 -9.77 -16.31
CA ASN A 24 -1.54 -9.74 -15.75
C ASN A 24 -0.52 -9.23 -16.79
N ARG A 25 -0.77 -8.04 -17.33
CA ARG A 25 0.08 -7.34 -18.29
C ARG A 25 0.88 -6.31 -17.53
N CYS A 26 2.15 -6.23 -17.87
CA CYS A 26 3.02 -5.14 -17.45
C CYS A 26 2.33 -3.80 -17.75
N PRO A 27 2.27 -2.84 -16.80
CA PRO A 27 1.62 -1.55 -17.04
C PRO A 27 2.36 -0.72 -18.12
N PHE A 28 3.63 -1.01 -18.36
CA PHE A 28 4.43 -0.36 -19.39
C PHE A 28 4.10 -0.89 -20.79
N HIS A 29 3.78 0.03 -21.70
CA HIS A 29 3.43 -0.29 -23.08
C HIS A 29 4.65 -0.64 -23.96
N SER A 30 5.86 -0.39 -23.46
CA SER A 30 7.13 -0.76 -24.09
C SER A 30 8.23 -1.00 -23.06
N GLU A 31 9.25 -1.79 -23.42
CA GLU A 31 10.44 -1.97 -22.58
C GLU A 31 11.25 -0.68 -22.43
N GLU A 32 11.18 0.24 -23.40
CA GLU A 32 11.80 1.56 -23.30
C GLU A 32 11.16 2.38 -22.17
N ALA A 33 9.82 2.44 -22.10
CA ALA A 33 9.11 3.15 -21.04
C ALA A 33 9.44 2.59 -19.65
N LYS A 34 9.50 1.25 -19.54
CA LYS A 34 9.91 0.57 -18.31
C LYS A 34 11.35 0.90 -17.91
N THR A 35 12.25 0.99 -18.87
CA THR A 35 13.66 1.35 -18.64
C THR A 35 13.77 2.78 -18.14
N ILE A 36 13.07 3.72 -18.79
CA ILE A 36 13.03 5.14 -18.36
C ILE A 36 12.52 5.25 -16.92
N PHE A 37 11.40 4.59 -16.60
CA PHE A 37 10.85 4.58 -15.24
C PHE A 37 11.86 4.02 -14.23
N SER A 38 12.48 2.87 -14.56
CA SER A 38 13.43 2.22 -13.66
C SER A 38 14.68 3.09 -13.41
N SER A 39 15.17 3.78 -14.44
CA SER A 39 16.28 4.73 -14.30
C SER A 39 15.91 5.95 -13.47
N ALA A 40 14.72 6.52 -13.66
CA ALA A 40 14.25 7.65 -12.87
C ALA A 40 14.08 7.28 -11.38
N VAL A 41 13.46 6.12 -11.09
CA VAL A 41 13.33 5.60 -9.72
C VAL A 41 14.70 5.40 -9.08
N GLN A 42 15.66 4.86 -9.82
CA GLN A 42 17.02 4.66 -9.32
C GLN A 42 17.72 5.98 -8.99
N GLU A 43 17.50 7.04 -9.77
CA GLU A 43 18.06 8.37 -9.52
C GLU A 43 17.51 8.97 -8.23
N VAL A 44 16.18 8.92 -8.04
CA VAL A 44 15.51 9.41 -6.82
C VAL A 44 15.95 8.61 -5.58
N GLN A 45 16.07 7.28 -5.71
CA GLN A 45 16.59 6.41 -4.65
C GLN A 45 18.03 6.77 -4.28
N SER A 46 18.90 6.98 -5.27
CA SER A 46 20.30 7.33 -5.05
C SER A 46 20.47 8.72 -4.43
N ALA A 47 19.54 9.64 -4.72
CA ALA A 47 19.48 10.97 -4.11
C ALA A 47 18.91 10.96 -2.68
N GLY A 48 18.34 9.84 -2.22
CA GLY A 48 17.75 9.73 -0.88
C GLY A 48 16.52 10.62 -0.67
N ILE A 49 15.78 10.92 -1.75
CA ILE A 49 14.60 11.78 -1.69
C ILE A 49 13.48 11.03 -0.95
N ILE A 50 12.88 11.66 0.07
CA ILE A 50 11.72 11.13 0.78
C ILE A 50 10.46 11.88 0.26
N PRO A 51 9.55 11.18 -0.45
CA PRO A 51 8.32 11.80 -0.95
C PRO A 51 7.43 12.33 0.17
N GLN A 52 6.69 13.39 -0.11
CA GLN A 52 5.71 13.97 0.81
C GLN A 52 4.28 13.57 0.42
N TYR A 53 3.35 13.71 1.35
CA TYR A 53 1.92 13.41 1.20
C TYR A 53 1.60 11.94 0.92
N LEU A 54 2.54 11.04 1.25
CA LEU A 54 2.44 9.59 1.05
C LEU A 54 2.66 8.79 2.36
N GLY A 55 2.71 9.48 3.51
CA GLY A 55 2.80 8.86 4.84
C GLY A 55 4.19 8.31 5.19
N VAL A 56 5.23 8.66 4.44
CA VAL A 56 6.61 8.18 4.63
C VAL A 56 7.57 9.24 5.16
N ALA A 57 7.17 10.51 5.13
CA ALA A 57 7.94 11.62 5.68
C ALA A 57 7.59 11.82 7.15
N GLU A 58 8.60 12.02 8.01
CA GLU A 58 8.44 12.17 9.46
C GLU A 58 7.49 13.32 9.85
N ALA A 59 7.44 14.38 9.03
CA ALA A 59 6.52 15.50 9.23
C ALA A 59 5.03 15.11 9.14
N GLU A 60 4.71 13.95 8.57
CA GLU A 60 3.34 13.44 8.40
C GLU A 60 2.88 12.58 9.57
N TRP A 61 3.77 12.24 10.50
CA TRP A 61 3.47 11.28 11.58
C TRP A 61 2.98 11.94 12.86
N ASP A 62 2.74 13.26 12.86
CA ASP A 62 2.25 14.01 14.02
C ASP A 62 3.08 13.77 15.31
N GLY A 63 4.40 13.59 15.15
CA GLY A 63 5.34 13.32 16.24
C GLY A 63 5.31 11.89 16.79
N GLN A 64 4.61 10.96 16.13
CA GLN A 64 4.65 9.53 16.42
C GLN A 64 5.72 8.82 15.57
N PRO A 65 6.25 7.67 16.03
CA PRO A 65 7.10 6.83 15.19
C PRO A 65 6.29 6.24 14.04
N TYR A 66 6.98 5.91 12.95
CA TYR A 66 6.40 5.17 11.83
C TYR A 66 5.93 3.79 12.30
N GLY A 67 4.68 3.45 12.02
CA GLY A 67 3.95 2.31 12.61
C GLY A 67 4.79 1.05 12.82
N GLU A 68 5.01 0.69 14.08
CA GLU A 68 5.87 -0.44 14.48
C GLU A 68 5.10 -1.76 14.60
N THR A 69 3.77 -1.70 14.67
CA THR A 69 2.91 -2.89 14.73
C THR A 69 1.61 -2.68 13.95
N GLU A 70 1.06 -3.77 13.45
CA GLU A 70 -0.27 -3.78 12.85
C GLU A 70 -1.04 -5.03 13.30
N THR A 71 -2.31 -4.86 13.65
CA THR A 71 -3.17 -5.98 14.02
C THR A 71 -3.94 -6.46 12.80
N VAL A 72 -3.65 -7.68 12.37
CA VAL A 72 -4.30 -8.31 11.22
C VAL A 72 -5.22 -9.43 11.68
N LYS A 73 -6.43 -9.47 11.12
CA LYS A 73 -7.39 -10.53 11.41
C LYS A 73 -7.14 -11.76 10.54
N ILE A 74 -6.72 -12.85 11.16
CA ILE A 74 -6.53 -14.15 10.52
C ILE A 74 -7.67 -15.08 10.93
N GLY A 75 -8.68 -15.17 10.06
CA GLY A 75 -9.90 -15.93 10.33
C GLY A 75 -10.69 -15.32 11.49
N ARG A 76 -10.69 -16.00 12.64
CA ARG A 76 -11.38 -15.56 13.87
C ARG A 76 -10.45 -14.96 14.93
N LYS A 77 -9.16 -14.81 14.63
CA LYS A 77 -8.15 -14.34 15.58
C LYS A 77 -7.53 -13.04 15.10
N ASP A 78 -7.27 -12.14 16.02
CA ASP A 78 -6.47 -10.96 15.78
C ASP A 78 -5.01 -11.29 16.12
N VAL A 79 -4.11 -10.99 15.19
CA VAL A 79 -2.68 -11.26 15.31
C VAL A 79 -1.95 -9.95 15.15
N GLU A 80 -1.17 -9.60 16.17
CA GLU A 80 -0.26 -8.46 16.10
C GLU A 80 0.99 -8.86 15.32
N ILE A 81 1.28 -8.13 14.25
CA ILE A 81 2.45 -8.27 13.41
C ILE A 81 3.39 -7.13 13.73
N GLN A 82 4.65 -7.47 14.01
CA GLN A 82 5.70 -6.47 14.17
C GLN A 82 6.15 -5.97 12.81
N LEU A 83 6.28 -4.65 12.67
CA LEU A 83 6.72 -3.94 11.50
C LEU A 83 8.00 -3.16 11.83
N PRO A 84 9.17 -3.83 11.95
CA PRO A 84 10.42 -3.15 12.27
C PRO A 84 10.74 -2.03 11.27
N PHE A 85 11.04 -0.85 11.80
CA PHE A 85 11.27 0.37 11.04
C PHE A 85 12.34 0.17 9.95
N GLU A 86 13.46 -0.45 10.31
CA GLU A 86 14.62 -0.69 9.46
C GLU A 86 14.32 -1.61 8.26
N ILE A 87 13.19 -2.32 8.28
CA ILE A 87 12.74 -3.18 7.18
C ILE A 87 11.61 -2.50 6.39
N TRP A 88 10.60 -2.00 7.09
CA TRP A 88 9.35 -1.56 6.46
C TRP A 88 9.41 -0.13 5.95
N TRP A 89 10.03 0.79 6.70
CA TRP A 89 10.13 2.18 6.26
C TRP A 89 10.92 2.32 4.94
N PRO A 90 12.11 1.70 4.75
CA PRO A 90 12.81 1.77 3.47
C PRO A 90 12.00 1.22 2.30
N ARG A 91 11.17 0.19 2.53
CA ARG A 91 10.30 -0.39 1.49
C ARG A 91 9.14 0.54 1.13
N ALA A 92 8.53 1.16 2.13
CA ALA A 92 7.47 2.14 1.92
C ALA A 92 7.99 3.37 1.17
N VAL A 93 9.17 3.88 1.53
CA VAL A 93 9.85 4.96 0.80
C VAL A 93 10.11 4.55 -0.65
N ALA A 94 10.64 3.36 -0.91
CA ALA A 94 10.89 2.89 -2.27
C ALA A 94 9.61 2.80 -3.12
N TRP A 95 8.50 2.37 -2.51
CA TRP A 95 7.20 2.36 -3.16
C TRP A 95 6.70 3.79 -3.45
N ALA A 96 6.78 4.69 -2.47
CA ALA A 96 6.37 6.07 -2.60
C ALA A 96 7.16 6.82 -3.69
N GLN A 97 8.48 6.57 -3.78
CA GLN A 97 9.33 7.13 -4.83
C GLN A 97 8.90 6.64 -6.22
N GLY A 98 8.52 5.36 -6.33
CA GLY A 98 7.95 4.83 -7.57
C GLY A 98 6.63 5.48 -7.95
N LEU A 99 5.77 5.77 -6.96
CA LEU A 99 4.48 6.39 -7.18
C LEU A 99 4.60 7.87 -7.58
N GLU A 100 5.50 8.63 -6.98
CA GLU A 100 5.72 10.05 -7.29
C GLU A 100 6.24 10.29 -8.72
N ILE A 101 6.96 9.31 -9.28
CA ILE A 101 7.53 9.36 -10.63
C ILE A 101 6.53 8.93 -11.73
N MET A 102 5.50 8.16 -11.37
CA MET A 102 4.51 7.60 -12.30
C MET A 102 3.44 8.62 -12.69
#